data_AF-A0A5J4PI90-F1
#
_entry.id   AF-A0A5J4PI90-F1
#
_cell.length_a   1.000
_cell.length_b   1.000
_cell.length_c   1.000
_cell.angle_alpha   90.00
_cell.angle_beta   90.00
_cell.angle_gamma   90.00
#
_symmetry.space_group_name_H-M   'P 1'
#
loop_
_entity.id
_entity.type
_entity.pdbx_description
1 polymer ?
#
loop_
_entity_poly.entity_id
_entity_poly.type
_entity_poly.pdbx_seq_one_letter_code
_entity_poly.pdbx_strand_id
1 'polypeptide(L)'
;FLEADNSAKSKVVAEQDRTINAAWFVFGTKSELKKQKILQQGDVLKSVDFNKDYFTQIDIRTQKEIKLYSKHASLLTTHPNKSYQLEKDGDGQLVLKITDTTEFWSVSKYLVIQVR
;
A
#
# COMPACT_ATOMS: atom_id res chain seq x y z
N PHE A 1 26.00 37.48 19.12
CA PHE A 1 26.01 36.07 18.70
C PHE A 1 24.59 35.71 18.33
N LEU A 2 24.39 35.12 17.14
CA LEU A 2 23.08 34.98 16.50
C LEU A 2 22.22 33.88 17.17
N GLU A 3 21.13 34.26 17.84
CA GLU A 3 20.14 33.36 18.44
C GLU A 3 18.92 33.14 17.50
N ALA A 4 19.16 32.96 16.20
CA ALA A 4 18.08 32.91 15.21
C ALA A 4 18.19 31.73 14.22
N ASP A 5 18.68 30.57 14.66
CA ASP A 5 18.83 29.39 13.78
C ASP A 5 18.28 28.09 14.39
N ASN A 6 17.08 28.10 14.98
CA ASN A 6 16.46 26.81 15.39
C ASN A 6 14.94 26.70 15.17
N SER A 7 14.27 27.70 14.59
CA SER A 7 12.81 27.60 14.35
C SER A 7 12.44 27.07 12.95
N ALA A 8 13.41 26.89 12.04
CA ALA A 8 13.15 26.39 10.69
C ALA A 8 13.11 24.85 10.57
N LYS A 9 13.54 24.09 11.59
CA LYS A 9 13.54 22.61 11.55
C LYS A 9 12.20 21.97 11.90
N SER A 10 11.27 22.69 12.53
CA SER A 10 10.03 22.09 13.04
C SER A 10 8.94 21.92 11.97
N LYS A 11 8.98 22.68 10.87
CA LYS A 11 7.98 22.54 9.78
C LYS A 11 8.27 21.35 8.86
N VAL A 12 9.54 21.03 8.63
CA VAL A 12 9.94 19.93 7.73
C VAL A 12 9.53 18.57 8.28
N VAL A 13 9.54 18.40 9.61
CA VAL A 13 9.15 17.13 10.25
C VAL A 13 7.65 16.87 10.06
N ALA A 14 6.79 17.89 10.18
CA ALA A 14 5.34 17.72 10.06
C ALA A 14 4.89 17.38 8.62
N GLU A 15 5.57 17.89 7.60
CA GLU A 15 5.31 17.56 6.19
C GLU A 15 5.94 16.21 5.78
N GLN A 16 7.11 15.86 6.34
CA GLN A 16 7.68 14.53 6.16
C GLN A 16 6.81 13.44 6.79
N ASP A 17 6.25 13.68 7.98
CA ASP A 17 5.40 12.71 8.69
C ASP A 17 4.16 12.33 7.88
N ARG A 18 3.49 13.30 7.23
CA ARG A 18 2.31 13.03 6.40
C ARG A 18 2.62 12.16 5.19
N THR A 19 3.80 12.33 4.58
CA THR A 19 4.20 11.54 3.41
C THR A 19 4.58 10.12 3.80
N ILE A 20 5.12 9.91 5.00
CA ILE A 20 5.48 8.58 5.51
C ILE A 20 4.23 7.71 5.74
N ASN A 21 3.09 8.34 6.06
CA ASN A 21 1.83 7.66 6.37
C ASN A 21 0.94 7.41 5.14
N ALA A 22 1.30 7.93 3.96
CA ALA A 22 0.59 7.61 2.73
C ALA A 22 1.06 6.26 2.18
N ALA A 23 0.10 5.45 1.74
CA ALA A 23 0.37 4.24 1.00
C ALA A 23 -0.57 4.10 -0.18
N TRP A 24 -0.19 3.22 -1.10
CA TRP A 24 -0.89 2.99 -2.35
C TRP A 24 -1.19 1.51 -2.46
N PHE A 25 -2.44 1.17 -2.70
CA PHE A 25 -2.81 -0.22 -2.93
C PHE A 25 -3.60 -0.37 -4.22
N VAL A 26 -3.50 -1.55 -4.80
CA VAL A 26 -4.27 -1.94 -5.97
C VAL A 26 -4.62 -3.42 -5.87
N PHE A 27 -5.84 -3.74 -6.24
CA PHE A 27 -6.26 -5.11 -6.47
C PHE A 27 -6.88 -5.20 -7.86
N GLY A 28 -6.59 -6.29 -8.56
CA GLY A 28 -7.13 -6.49 -9.90
C GLY A 28 -6.80 -7.87 -10.44
N THR A 29 -7.41 -8.23 -11.56
CA THR A 29 -7.07 -9.48 -12.23
C THR A 29 -5.66 -9.41 -12.79
N LYS A 30 -5.01 -10.56 -12.99
CA LYS A 30 -3.66 -10.63 -13.60
C LYS A 30 -3.59 -9.87 -14.94
N SER A 31 -4.69 -9.90 -15.71
CA SER A 31 -4.80 -9.20 -16.99
C SER A 31 -4.85 -7.69 -16.83
N GLU A 32 -5.61 -7.17 -15.85
CA GLU A 32 -5.66 -5.74 -15.54
C GLU A 32 -4.32 -5.22 -15.05
N LEU A 33 -3.71 -5.88 -14.06
CA LEU A 33 -2.40 -5.48 -13.52
C LEU A 33 -1.32 -5.46 -14.60
N LYS A 34 -1.35 -6.41 -15.56
CA LYS A 34 -0.46 -6.40 -16.74
C LYS A 34 -0.76 -5.23 -17.68
N LYS A 35 -2.03 -4.98 -17.97
CA LYS A 35 -2.46 -3.88 -18.85
C LYS A 35 -2.06 -2.51 -18.30
N GLN A 36 -2.11 -2.35 -16.98
CA GLN A 36 -1.69 -1.15 -16.26
C GLN A 36 -0.17 -1.06 -16.05
N LYS A 37 0.62 -2.01 -16.59
CA LYS A 37 2.07 -2.15 -16.39
C LYS A 37 2.49 -2.27 -14.92
N ILE A 38 1.57 -2.65 -14.03
CA ILE A 38 1.83 -2.87 -12.61
C ILE A 38 2.50 -4.22 -12.37
N LEU A 39 2.06 -5.24 -13.11
CA LEU A 39 2.62 -6.59 -13.06
C LEU A 39 3.25 -6.93 -14.41
N GLN A 40 4.54 -7.25 -14.43
CA GLN A 40 5.26 -7.63 -15.64
C GLN A 40 6.05 -8.91 -15.41
N GLN A 41 5.67 -9.98 -16.12
CA GLN A 41 6.35 -11.28 -16.05
C GLN A 41 6.53 -11.88 -14.63
N GLY A 42 5.73 -11.44 -13.65
CA GLY A 42 5.84 -11.87 -12.25
C GLY A 42 6.51 -10.85 -11.34
N ASP A 43 7.20 -9.86 -11.90
CA ASP A 43 7.71 -8.71 -11.17
C ASP A 43 6.62 -7.64 -11.01
N VAL A 44 6.50 -7.13 -9.79
CA VAL A 44 5.58 -6.06 -9.43
C VAL A 44 6.32 -4.73 -9.41
N LEU A 45 5.73 -3.67 -9.99
CA LEU A 45 6.28 -2.30 -9.99
C LEU A 45 7.68 -2.16 -10.62
N LYS A 46 8.04 -3.07 -11.54
CA LYS A 46 9.33 -3.02 -12.24
C LYS A 46 9.41 -1.87 -13.26
N SER A 47 8.27 -1.51 -13.86
CA SER A 47 8.20 -0.43 -14.85
C SER A 47 8.15 0.92 -14.17
N VAL A 48 9.07 1.84 -14.49
CA VAL A 48 8.98 3.23 -14.02
C VAL A 48 7.71 3.96 -14.52
N ASP A 49 7.13 3.49 -15.62
CA ASP A 49 5.90 3.96 -16.27
C ASP A 49 4.64 3.15 -15.89
N PHE A 50 4.60 2.52 -14.70
CA PHE A 50 3.36 1.88 -14.25
C PHE A 50 2.28 2.93 -13.99
N ASN A 51 1.01 2.56 -14.21
CA ASN A 51 -0.11 3.48 -13.97
C ASN A 51 -0.30 3.73 -12.46
N LYS A 52 0.28 4.82 -11.96
CA LYS A 52 0.20 5.24 -10.56
C LYS A 52 -1.23 5.63 -10.17
N ASP A 53 -2.00 6.21 -11.08
CA ASP A 53 -3.40 6.60 -10.86
C ASP A 53 -4.32 5.39 -10.64
N TYR A 54 -3.89 4.19 -11.08
CA TYR A 54 -4.63 2.96 -10.82
C TYR A 54 -4.43 2.45 -9.38
N PHE A 55 -3.48 3.03 -8.64
CA PHE A 55 -3.38 2.79 -7.21
C PHE A 55 -4.30 3.72 -6.44
N THR A 56 -5.00 3.14 -5.48
CA THR A 56 -5.78 3.90 -4.52
C THR A 56 -4.84 4.36 -3.41
N GLN A 57 -4.67 5.67 -3.28
CA GLN A 57 -3.97 6.26 -2.15
C GLN A 57 -4.82 6.13 -0.89
N ILE A 58 -4.21 5.65 0.19
CA ILE A 58 -4.81 5.53 1.51
C ILE A 58 -3.89 6.09 2.58
N ASP A 59 -4.50 6.54 3.66
CA ASP A 59 -3.78 6.84 4.89
C ASP A 59 -3.70 5.57 5.74
N ILE A 60 -2.48 5.08 5.98
CA ILE A 60 -2.25 3.83 6.70
C ILE A 60 -2.66 3.92 8.17
N ARG A 61 -2.84 5.12 8.73
CA ARG A 61 -3.23 5.30 10.13
C ARG A 61 -4.72 5.02 10.34
N THR A 62 -5.53 5.41 9.36
CA THR A 62 -6.99 5.22 9.39
C THR A 62 -7.41 3.96 8.65
N GLN A 63 -6.77 3.65 7.53
CA GLN A 63 -7.10 2.51 6.68
C GLN A 63 -6.27 1.29 7.08
N LYS A 64 -6.83 0.49 7.99
CA LYS A 64 -6.24 -0.78 8.43
C LYS A 64 -6.91 -1.99 7.79
N GLU A 65 -8.01 -1.80 7.07
CA GLU A 65 -8.79 -2.89 6.48
C GLU A 65 -9.01 -2.60 5.01
N ILE A 66 -8.65 -3.52 4.13
CA ILE A 66 -8.79 -3.36 2.69
C ILE A 66 -9.69 -4.47 2.17
N LYS A 67 -10.90 -4.10 1.75
CA LYS A 67 -11.84 -5.03 1.12
C LYS A 67 -11.41 -5.24 -0.33
N LEU A 68 -11.17 -6.51 -0.69
CA LEU A 68 -10.69 -6.89 -2.01
C LEU A 68 -11.82 -7.22 -2.98
N TYR A 69 -13.06 -7.22 -2.47
CA TYR A 69 -14.27 -7.54 -3.22
C TYR A 69 -14.17 -8.82 -4.07
N SER A 70 -13.36 -9.78 -3.62
CA SER A 70 -13.08 -11.02 -4.35
C SER A 70 -12.99 -12.21 -3.41
N LYS A 71 -13.46 -13.38 -3.86
CA LYS A 71 -13.41 -14.64 -3.11
C LYS A 71 -11.98 -15.20 -3.04
N HIS A 72 -11.14 -14.86 -4.00
CA HIS A 72 -9.76 -15.30 -4.08
C HIS A 72 -8.82 -14.13 -4.39
N ALA A 73 -7.83 -13.95 -3.53
CA ALA A 73 -6.81 -12.94 -3.66
C ALA A 73 -5.45 -13.56 -3.35
N SER A 74 -4.42 -13.04 -4.01
CA SER A 74 -3.04 -13.41 -3.76
C SER A 74 -2.21 -12.15 -3.77
N LEU A 75 -1.54 -11.86 -2.66
CA LEU A 75 -0.57 -10.78 -2.61
C LEU A 75 0.58 -11.13 -3.56
N LEU A 76 0.92 -10.18 -4.43
CA LEU A 76 2.09 -10.29 -5.30
C LEU A 76 3.31 -9.59 -4.69
N THR A 77 3.09 -8.69 -3.74
CA THR A 77 4.15 -8.03 -2.97
C THR A 77 4.49 -8.84 -1.73
N THR A 78 5.78 -8.89 -1.41
CA THR A 78 6.28 -9.61 -0.23
C THR A 78 6.12 -8.72 0.99
N HIS A 79 5.06 -8.93 1.78
CA HIS A 79 4.87 -8.26 3.07
C HIS A 79 4.96 -9.28 4.21
N PRO A 80 5.41 -8.87 5.41
CA PRO A 80 5.48 -9.76 6.56
C PRO A 80 4.07 -10.21 6.94
N ASN A 81 3.79 -11.50 6.81
CA ASN A 81 2.51 -12.14 7.15
C ASN A 81 2.12 -12.04 8.63
N LYS A 82 3.02 -11.55 9.50
CA LYS A 82 2.69 -11.19 10.89
C LYS A 82 2.02 -9.80 11.01
N SER A 83 2.25 -8.92 10.03
CA SER A 83 1.74 -7.55 10.00
C SER A 83 0.37 -7.41 9.33
N TYR A 84 -0.19 -8.50 8.79
CA TYR A 84 -1.52 -8.53 8.19
C TYR A 84 -2.20 -9.90 8.29
N GLN A 85 -3.50 -9.92 8.07
CA GLN A 85 -4.37 -11.09 8.05
C GLN A 85 -5.34 -10.98 6.87
N LEU A 86 -5.55 -12.09 6.16
CA LEU A 86 -6.57 -12.19 5.11
C LEU A 86 -7.75 -12.94 5.71
N GLU A 87 -8.85 -12.23 5.94
CA GLU A 87 -10.09 -12.80 6.46
C GLU A 87 -11.18 -12.76 5.37
N LYS A 88 -12.21 -13.59 5.49
CA LYS A 88 -13.40 -13.48 4.65
C LYS A 88 -14.46 -12.69 5.41
N ASP A 89 -15.02 -11.68 4.76
CA ASP A 89 -16.15 -10.92 5.25
C ASP A 89 -17.43 -11.79 5.27
N GLY A 90 -18.51 -11.28 5.86
CA GLY A 90 -19.81 -11.95 5.89
C GLY A 90 -20.39 -12.24 4.50
N ASP A 91 -20.00 -11.47 3.49
CA ASP A 91 -20.37 -11.69 2.09
C ASP A 91 -19.48 -12.74 1.36
N GLY A 92 -18.48 -13.30 2.06
CA GLY A 92 -17.52 -14.25 1.49
C GLY A 92 -16.40 -13.61 0.65
N GLN A 93 -16.30 -12.28 0.67
CA GLN A 93 -15.23 -11.50 0.04
C GLN A 93 -13.99 -11.48 0.94
N LEU A 94 -12.78 -11.51 0.37
CA LEU A 94 -11.55 -11.37 1.13
C LEU A 94 -11.32 -9.92 1.56
N VAL A 95 -10.93 -9.77 2.82
CA VAL A 95 -10.59 -8.53 3.48
C VAL A 95 -9.20 -8.69 4.07
N LEU A 96 -8.31 -7.81 3.66
CA LEU A 96 -6.98 -7.71 4.24
C LEU A 96 -7.06 -6.81 5.47
N LYS A 97 -6.94 -7.37 6.66
CA LYS A 97 -6.75 -6.63 7.90
C LYS A 97 -5.27 -6.48 8.19
N ILE A 98 -4.78 -5.26 8.20
CA ILE A 98 -3.41 -4.92 8.54
C ILE A 98 -3.35 -4.75 10.06
N THR A 99 -2.64 -5.66 10.74
CA THR A 99 -2.46 -5.62 12.19
C THR A 99 -1.42 -4.58 12.58
N ASP A 100 -0.32 -4.50 11.81
CA ASP A 100 0.74 -3.52 11.98
C ASP A 100 1.03 -2.79 10.68
N THR A 101 0.45 -1.61 10.53
CA THR A 101 0.59 -0.81 9.30
C THR A 101 2.01 -0.31 9.13
N THR A 102 2.71 0.02 10.21
CA THR A 102 4.07 0.55 10.11
C THR A 102 5.01 -0.52 9.58
N GLU A 103 4.97 -1.74 10.15
CA GLU A 103 5.77 -2.86 9.68
C GLU A 103 5.37 -3.30 8.26
N PHE A 104 4.06 -3.40 7.99
CA PHE A 104 3.54 -3.80 6.69
C PHE A 104 4.01 -2.87 5.56
N TRP A 105 3.87 -1.55 5.76
CA TRP A 105 4.23 -0.51 4.79
C TRP A 105 5.71 -0.10 4.86
N SER A 106 6.48 -0.63 5.81
CA SER A 106 7.93 -0.43 5.88
C SER A 106 8.68 -1.20 4.79
N VAL A 107 8.12 -2.34 4.33
CA VAL A 107 8.73 -3.13 3.24
C VAL A 107 8.43 -2.52 1.88
N SER A 108 7.18 -2.10 1.66
CA SER A 108 6.78 -1.45 0.42
C SER A 108 5.58 -0.54 0.68
N LYS A 109 5.65 0.70 0.21
CA LYS A 109 4.53 1.67 0.24
C LYS A 109 3.45 1.37 -0.81
N TYR A 110 3.73 0.43 -1.69
CA TYR A 110 2.83 -0.04 -2.72
C TYR A 110 2.44 -1.49 -2.46
N LEU A 111 1.14 -1.75 -2.46
CA LEU A 111 0.56 -3.07 -2.25
C LEU A 111 -0.15 -3.51 -3.52
N VAL A 112 0.24 -4.67 -4.05
CA VAL A 112 -0.37 -5.22 -5.27
C VAL A 112 -0.96 -6.59 -4.98
N ILE A 113 -2.26 -6.70 -5.26
CA ILE A 113 -3.04 -7.89 -4.94
C ILE A 113 -3.67 -8.40 -6.23
N GLN A 114 -3.36 -9.64 -6.57
CA GLN A 114 -4.00 -10.32 -7.68
C GLN A 114 -5.28 -10.99 -7.20
N VAL A 115 -6.43 -10.54 -7.68
CA VAL A 115 -7.70 -11.22 -7.47
C VAL A 115 -8.00 -12.17 -8.64
N ARG A 116 -8.76 -13.23 -8.37
CA ARG A 116 -9.18 -14.25 -9.35
C ARG A 116 -10.64 -14.62 -9.16
#